data_AF-A0A975AAH6-F1
#
_entry.id   AF-A0A975AAH6-F1
#
_cell.length_a   1.000
_cell.length_b   1.000
_cell.length_c   1.000
_cell.angle_alpha   90.00
_cell.angle_beta   90.00
_cell.angle_gamma   90.00
#
_symmetry.space_group_name_H-M   'P 1'
#
loop_
_entity.id
_entity.type
_entity.pdbx_description
1 polymer ?
#
loop_
_entity_poly.entity_id
_entity_poly.type
_entity_poly.pdbx_seq_one_letter_code
_entity_poly.pdbx_strand_id
1 'polypeptide(L)'
;MSEAPDWLPLLRSCTERFSDVVRCAELDARVPTCPGWSLGDLAVHLGGVHQWAAHAVLEGNPHLRPEPPAETGRQGLTTWYR
;
A
#
# COMPACT_ATOMS: atom_id res chain seq x y z
N MET A 1 13.39 26.24 -14.65
CA MET A 1 12.53 25.07 -14.38
C MET A 1 13.07 24.44 -13.11
N SER A 2 12.31 24.44 -12.02
CA SER A 2 12.77 23.80 -10.77
C SER A 2 13.04 22.32 -11.06
N GLU A 3 14.19 21.83 -10.61
CA GLU A 3 14.44 20.39 -10.61
C GLU A 3 13.33 19.72 -9.78
N ALA A 4 12.69 18.71 -10.36
CA ALA A 4 11.71 17.94 -9.62
C ALA A 4 12.44 17.17 -8.52
N PRO A 5 11.91 17.13 -7.28
CA PRO A 5 12.46 16.29 -6.23
C PRO A 5 12.60 14.84 -6.72
N ASP A 6 13.61 14.12 -6.22
CA ASP A 6 13.70 12.70 -6.47
C ASP A 6 12.57 11.97 -5.72
N TRP A 7 11.49 11.69 -6.44
CA TRP A 7 10.27 11.11 -5.88
C TRP A 7 10.41 9.62 -5.55
N LEU A 8 11.34 8.90 -6.20
CA LEU A 8 11.49 7.46 -6.02
C LEU A 8 12.02 7.09 -4.63
N PRO A 9 13.06 7.75 -4.07
CA PRO A 9 13.48 7.55 -2.69
C PRO A 9 12.40 7.91 -1.68
N LEU A 10 11.63 8.99 -1.92
CA LEU A 10 10.54 9.38 -1.03
C LEU A 10 9.45 8.31 -1.00
N LEU A 11 9.01 7.85 -2.17
CA LEU A 11 8.03 6.78 -2.30
C LEU A 11 8.50 5.51 -1.60
N ARG A 12 9.75 5.09 -1.85
CA ARG A 12 10.36 3.93 -1.18
C ARG A 12 10.33 4.06 0.34
N SER A 13 10.76 5.19 0.88
CA SER A 13 10.77 5.40 2.33
C SER A 13 9.36 5.35 2.93
N CYS A 14 8.38 5.96 2.27
CA CYS A 14 6.99 5.95 2.72
C CYS A 14 6.37 4.55 2.69
N THR A 15 6.60 3.77 1.62
CA THR A 15 6.06 2.42 1.50
C THR A 15 6.74 1.44 2.47
N GLU A 16 8.05 1.57 2.70
CA GLU A 16 8.78 0.78 3.70
C GLU A 16 8.25 1.05 5.11
N ARG A 17 8.12 2.33 5.50
CA ARG A 17 7.57 2.72 6.81
C ARG A 17 6.15 2.20 7.02
N PHE A 18 5.31 2.25 5.98
CA PHE A 18 3.96 1.71 6.08
C PHE A 18 3.96 0.19 6.20
N SER A 19 4.80 -0.51 5.43
CA SER A 19 4.98 -1.97 5.53
C SER A 19 5.40 -2.39 6.95
N ASP A 20 6.31 -1.66 7.58
CA ASP A 20 6.73 -1.91 8.96
C ASP A 20 5.58 -1.75 9.96
N VAL A 21 4.71 -0.76 9.77
CA VAL A 21 3.50 -0.60 10.59
C VAL A 21 2.56 -1.80 10.41
N VAL A 22 2.30 -2.22 9.18
CA VAL A 22 1.45 -3.40 8.88
C VAL A 22 2.03 -4.68 9.49
N ARG A 23 3.36 -4.78 9.59
CA ARG A 23 4.05 -5.93 10.21
C ARG A 23 3.97 -5.96 11.73
N CYS A 24 3.88 -4.80 12.38
CA CYS A 24 4.08 -4.72 13.83
C CYS A 24 2.84 -4.28 14.61
N ALA A 25 1.91 -3.52 14.03
CA ALA A 25 0.74 -2.95 14.72
C ALA A 25 -0.53 -3.79 14.54
N GLU A 26 -1.48 -3.73 15.48
CA GLU A 26 -2.75 -4.46 15.40
C GLU A 26 -3.55 -4.11 14.13
N LEU A 27 -3.95 -5.13 13.37
CA LEU A 27 -4.60 -4.92 12.07
C LEU A 27 -6.04 -4.40 12.19
N ASP A 28 -6.71 -4.65 13.30
CA ASP A 28 -8.06 -4.15 13.60
C ASP A 28 -8.04 -2.73 14.19
N ALA A 29 -6.85 -2.16 14.44
CA ALA A 29 -6.70 -0.80 14.95
C ALA A 29 -7.37 0.21 14.03
N ARG A 30 -8.21 1.08 14.60
CA ARG A 30 -8.94 2.12 13.85
C ARG A 30 -7.99 3.18 13.34
N VAL A 31 -8.20 3.60 12.09
CA VAL A 31 -7.45 4.71 11.47
C VAL A 31 -8.25 6.02 11.63
N PRO A 32 -7.85 6.97 12.48
CA PRO A 32 -8.67 8.16 12.77
C PRO A 32 -8.93 9.05 11.55
N THR A 33 -7.99 9.10 10.61
CA THR A 33 -8.11 9.87 9.36
C THR A 33 -8.93 9.16 8.28
N CYS A 34 -9.25 7.87 8.48
CA CYS A 34 -10.07 7.06 7.59
C CYS A 34 -11.22 6.44 8.40
N PRO A 35 -12.27 7.21 8.74
CA PRO A 35 -13.36 6.73 9.59
C PRO A 35 -13.96 5.42 9.07
N GLY A 36 -14.12 4.45 9.96
CA GLY A 36 -14.65 3.12 9.65
C GLY A 36 -13.61 2.10 9.22
N TRP A 37 -12.39 2.52 8.87
CA TRP A 37 -11.33 1.61 8.41
C TRP A 37 -10.46 1.14 9.57
N SER A 38 -10.07 -0.12 9.50
CA SER A 38 -8.97 -0.70 10.26
C SER A 38 -7.63 -0.50 9.54
N LEU A 39 -6.51 -0.75 10.22
CA LEU A 39 -5.19 -0.78 9.60
C LEU A 39 -5.13 -1.83 8.47
N GLY A 40 -5.80 -2.96 8.64
CA GLY A 40 -5.93 -4.00 7.62
C GLY A 40 -6.64 -3.48 6.37
N ASP A 41 -7.76 -2.78 6.53
CA ASP A 41 -8.50 -2.19 5.40
C ASP A 41 -7.65 -1.16 4.66
N LEU A 42 -6.95 -0.29 5.41
CA LEU A 42 -6.05 0.70 4.81
C LEU A 42 -4.89 0.04 4.06
N ALA A 43 -4.33 -1.05 4.58
CA ALA A 43 -3.25 -1.78 3.92
C ALA A 43 -3.70 -2.45 2.63
N VAL A 44 -4.90 -3.06 2.62
CA VAL A 44 -5.50 -3.59 1.38
C VAL A 44 -5.71 -2.47 0.36
N HIS A 45 -6.25 -1.33 0.78
CA HIS A 45 -6.48 -0.22 -0.14
C HIS A 45 -5.17 0.33 -0.74
N LEU A 46 -4.19 0.65 0.11
CA LEU A 46 -2.92 1.21 -0.36
C LEU A 46 -2.11 0.22 -1.19
N GLY A 47 -2.05 -1.06 -0.79
CA GLY A 47 -1.39 -2.10 -1.58
C GLY A 47 -1.99 -2.21 -2.98
N GLY A 48 -3.32 -2.15 -3.09
CA GLY A 48 -4.01 -2.14 -4.38
C GLY A 48 -3.65 -0.90 -5.21
N VAL A 49 -3.71 0.30 -4.63
CA VAL A 49 -3.35 1.54 -5.31
C VAL A 49 -1.90 1.50 -5.81
N HIS A 50 -0.96 0.96 -5.02
CA HIS A 50 0.45 0.83 -5.41
C HIS A 50 0.65 -0.16 -6.56
N GLN A 51 0.01 -1.33 -6.50
CA GLN A 51 0.04 -2.31 -7.60
C GLN A 51 -0.55 -1.73 -8.89
N TRP A 52 -1.70 -1.06 -8.80
CA TRP A 52 -2.34 -0.37 -9.93
C TRP A 52 -1.44 0.71 -10.53
N ALA A 53 -0.83 1.57 -9.70
CA ALA A 53 0.05 2.64 -10.16
C ALA A 53 1.31 2.09 -10.83
N ALA A 54 1.93 1.05 -10.25
CA ALA A 54 3.07 0.37 -10.85
C ALA A 54 2.72 -0.19 -12.24
N HIS A 55 1.58 -0.89 -12.36
CA HIS A 55 1.07 -1.39 -13.64
C HIS A 55 0.83 -0.25 -14.65
N ALA A 56 0.21 0.85 -14.23
CA ALA A 56 -0.06 1.98 -15.12
C ALA A 56 1.22 2.57 -15.73
N VAL A 57 2.30 2.63 -14.95
CA VAL A 57 3.60 3.13 -15.41
C VAL A 57 4.34 2.12 -16.27
N LEU A 58 4.37 0.84 -15.87
CA LEU A 58 5.12 -0.21 -16.55
C LEU A 58 4.46 -0.63 -17.87
N GLU A 59 3.14 -0.77 -17.87
CA GLU A 59 2.35 -1.28 -19.00
C GLU A 59 1.68 -0.15 -19.82
N GLY A 60 1.83 1.10 -19.39
CA GLY A 60 1.26 2.27 -20.08
C GLY A 60 -0.27 2.31 -20.11
N ASN A 61 -0.96 1.59 -19.21
CA ASN A 61 -2.43 1.59 -19.12
C ASN A 61 -2.93 1.32 -17.69
N PRO A 62 -4.04 1.91 -17.23
CA PRO A 62 -4.51 1.78 -15.84
C PRO A 62 -5.49 0.61 -15.62
N HIS A 63 -5.38 -0.50 -16.35
CA HIS A 63 -6.42 -1.55 -16.36
C HIS A 63 -6.28 -2.63 -15.28
N LEU A 64 -5.16 -2.70 -14.57
CA LEU A 64 -5.03 -3.67 -13.47
C LEU A 64 -6.10 -3.41 -12.41
N ARG A 65 -6.79 -4.48 -12.00
CA ARG A 65 -7.68 -4.49 -10.84
C ARG A 65 -7.04 -5.38 -9.78
N PRO A 66 -6.35 -4.80 -8.78
CA PRO A 66 -5.73 -5.57 -7.71
C PRO A 66 -6.76 -6.40 -6.96
N GLU A 67 -6.45 -7.67 -6.75
CA GLU A 67 -7.24 -8.55 -5.89
C GLU A 67 -6.65 -8.53 -4.47
N PRO A 68 -7.47 -8.43 -3.42
CA PRO A 68 -7.00 -8.55 -2.03
C PRO A 68 -6.27 -9.87 -1.76
N PRO A 69 -5.43 -9.95 -0.71
CA PRO A 69 -4.73 -11.19 -0.38
C PRO A 69 -5.72 -12.32 -0.10
N ALA A 70 -5.49 -13.47 -0.75
CA ALA A 70 -6.28 -14.68 -0.52
C ALA A 70 -6.10 -15.23 0.90
N GLU A 71 -4.89 -15.11 1.44
CA GLU A 71 -4.59 -15.47 2.82
C GLU A 71 -4.96 -14.32 3.76
N THR A 72 -5.89 -14.60 4.67
CA THR A 72 -6.27 -13.65 5.72
C THR A 72 -5.23 -13.62 6.84
N GLY A 73 -5.11 -12.45 7.50
CA GLY A 73 -4.18 -12.26 8.61
C GLY A 73 -2.87 -11.58 8.20
N ARG A 74 -2.03 -11.33 9.21
CA ARG A 74 -0.85 -10.45 9.09
C ARG A 74 0.18 -10.92 8.08
N GLN A 75 0.47 -12.22 8.04
CA GLN A 75 1.49 -12.76 7.14
C GLN A 75 1.06 -12.63 5.67
N GLY A 76 -0.18 -13.03 5.36
CA GLY A 76 -0.76 -12.87 4.03
C GLY A 76 -0.78 -11.41 3.57
N LEU A 77 -1.25 -10.51 4.45
CA LEU A 77 -1.33 -9.08 4.15
C LEU A 77 0.05 -8.42 3.98
N THR A 78 1.02 -8.76 4.83
CA THR A 78 2.40 -8.25 4.73
C THR A 78 3.05 -8.70 3.43
N THR A 79 2.88 -9.98 3.07
CA THR A 79 3.46 -10.56 1.86
C THR A 79 2.85 -9.94 0.61
N TRP A 80 1.55 -9.67 0.63
CA TRP A 80 0.83 -9.09 -0.51
C TRP A 80 1.09 -7.59 -0.71
N TYR A 81 1.35 -6.84 0.36
CA TYR A 81 1.64 -5.40 0.28
C TYR A 81 3.03 -5.09 -0.30
N ARG A 82 3.99 -6.03 -0.17
CA ARG A 82 5.38 -5.85 -0.61
C ARG A 82 5.56 -6.18 -2.09
#